data_AF-A0A1I0XY65-F1
#
_entry.id   AF-A0A1I0XY65-F1
#
_cell.length_a   1.000
_cell.length_b   1.000
_cell.length_c   1.000
_cell.angle_alpha   90.00
_cell.angle_beta   90.00
_cell.angle_gamma   90.00
#
_symmetry.space_group_name_H-M   'P 1'
#
loop_
_entity.id
_entity.type
_entity.pdbx_description
1 polymer ?
#
loop_
_entity_poly.entity_id
_entity_poly.type
_entity_poly.pdbx_seq_one_letter_code
_entity_poly.pdbx_strand_id
1 'polypeptide(L)'
;MDRIDWSRVDELREEIGEEGFDEVVELFLEEVDEIMARLRSGALNGTVAQEMHFLKGGALNLGFGALADLCREGERRATAGEPVDLGEVVACYEASLIRFQSRVTVPLFRPETAPEVRHS
;
A
#
# COMPACT_ATOMS: atom_id res chain seq x y z
N MET A 1 -5.06 -13.64 -6.06
CA MET A 1 -3.60 -13.70 -6.17
C MET A 1 -3.12 -12.60 -7.11
N ASP A 2 -2.79 -11.46 -6.49
CA ASP A 2 -1.88 -10.38 -6.90
C ASP A 2 -2.01 -9.89 -8.34
N ARG A 3 -3.13 -9.24 -8.66
CA ARG A 3 -3.35 -8.55 -9.93
C ARG A 3 -2.70 -7.16 -9.86
N ILE A 4 -1.57 -6.98 -10.54
CA ILE A 4 -1.04 -5.65 -10.88
C ILE A 4 -1.56 -5.27 -12.26
N ASP A 5 -2.19 -4.11 -12.36
CA ASP A 5 -2.58 -3.46 -13.60
C ASP A 5 -1.36 -2.74 -14.18
N TRP A 6 -0.58 -3.49 -14.96
CA TRP A 6 0.62 -3.00 -15.60
C TRP A 6 0.36 -1.95 -16.67
N SER A 7 -0.82 -1.95 -17.28
CA SER A 7 -1.22 -0.90 -18.22
C SER A 7 -1.34 0.43 -17.50
N ARG A 8 -1.97 0.47 -16.32
CA ARG A 8 -2.03 1.68 -15.50
C ARG A 8 -0.65 2.17 -15.07
N VAL A 9 0.26 1.26 -14.73
CA VAL A 9 1.64 1.61 -14.36
C VAL A 9 2.38 2.26 -15.53
N ASP A 10 2.26 1.66 -16.72
CA ASP A 10 2.92 2.16 -17.94
C ASP A 10 2.32 3.53 -18.36
N GLU A 11 0.99 3.68 -18.30
CA GLU A 11 0.31 4.97 -18.55
C GLU A 11 0.79 6.07 -17.59
N LEU A 12 0.86 5.78 -16.29
CA LEU A 12 1.33 6.74 -15.30
C LEU A 12 2.76 7.17 -15.60
N ARG A 13 3.65 6.23 -15.95
CA ARG A 13 5.04 6.52 -16.32
C ARG A 13 5.16 7.36 -17.60
N GLU A 14 4.28 7.13 -18.57
CA GLU A 14 4.23 7.94 -19.80
C GLU A 14 3.73 9.38 -19.53
N GLU A 15 2.77 9.55 -18.62
CA GLU A 15 2.17 10.86 -18.30
C GLU A 15 3.14 11.81 -17.59
N ILE A 16 3.92 11.31 -16.63
CA ILE A 16 4.78 12.15 -15.77
C ILE A 16 6.28 11.98 -16.04
N GLY A 17 6.64 11.07 -16.94
CA GLY A 17 8.03 10.72 -17.25
C GLY A 17 8.68 9.84 -16.19
N GLU A 18 9.88 9.34 -16.49
CA GLU A 18 10.59 8.38 -15.63
C GLU A 18 10.96 8.95 -14.25
N GLU A 19 11.56 10.14 -14.21
CA GLU A 19 11.97 10.78 -12.94
C GLU A 19 10.76 11.11 -12.06
N GLY A 20 9.69 11.65 -12.65
CA GLY A 20 8.46 11.94 -11.91
C GLY A 20 7.74 10.69 -11.43
N PHE A 21 7.84 9.59 -12.18
CA PHE A 21 7.25 8.32 -11.80
C PHE A 21 7.96 7.71 -10.59
N ASP A 22 9.29 7.74 -10.55
CA ASP A 22 10.05 7.23 -9.42
C ASP A 22 9.73 8.02 -8.14
N GLU A 23 9.65 9.35 -8.21
CA GLU A 23 9.27 10.21 -7.07
C GLU A 23 7.85 9.90 -6.58
N VAL A 24 6.87 9.79 -7.49
CA VAL A 24 5.48 9.48 -7.13
C VAL A 24 5.35 8.09 -6.50
N VAL A 25 6.06 7.10 -7.02
CA VAL A 25 6.07 5.75 -6.47
C VAL A 25 6.72 5.73 -5.08
N GLU A 26 7.83 6.46 -4.88
CA GLU A 26 8.49 6.55 -3.58
C GLU A 26 7.56 7.15 -2.51
N LEU A 27 7.03 8.36 -2.76
CA LEU A 27 6.09 9.04 -1.86
C LEU A 27 4.87 8.17 -1.54
N PHE A 28 4.35 7.48 -2.56
CA PHE A 28 3.19 6.62 -2.39
C PHE A 28 3.48 5.42 -1.47
N LEU A 29 4.62 4.75 -1.69
CA LEU A 29 4.97 3.57 -0.93
C LEU A 29 5.33 3.92 0.51
N GLU A 30 5.92 5.09 0.76
CA GLU A 30 6.10 5.63 2.10
C GLU A 30 4.74 5.80 2.83
N GLU A 31 3.76 6.46 2.20
CA GLU A 31 2.46 6.69 2.80
C GLU A 31 1.70 5.37 3.08
N VAL A 32 1.74 4.42 2.15
CA VAL A 32 1.11 3.12 2.35
C VAL A 32 1.83 2.31 3.42
N ASP A 33 3.15 2.32 3.48
CA ASP A 33 3.91 1.63 4.52
C ASP A 33 3.56 2.15 5.92
N GLU A 34 3.37 3.46 6.08
CA GLU A 34 2.89 4.04 7.33
C GLU A 34 1.49 3.55 7.70
N ILE A 35 0.56 3.50 6.75
CA ILE A 35 -0.78 2.95 6.98
C ILE A 35 -0.67 1.47 7.38
N MET A 36 0.13 0.68 6.68
CA MET A 36 0.33 -0.75 6.96
C MET A 36 0.92 -0.97 8.36
N ALA A 37 1.86 -0.13 8.80
CA ALA A 37 2.40 -0.16 10.17
C ALA A 37 1.31 0.11 11.22
N ARG A 38 0.40 1.06 10.96
CA ARG A 38 -0.76 1.32 11.83
C ARG A 38 -1.75 0.16 11.83
N LEU A 39 -2.04 -0.44 10.68
CA LEU A 39 -2.89 -1.63 10.59
C LEU A 39 -2.32 -2.80 11.41
N ARG A 40 -1.00 -3.04 11.33
CA ARG A 40 -0.31 -4.09 12.10
C ARG A 40 -0.32 -3.84 13.61
N SER A 41 -0.18 -2.59 14.04
CA SER A 41 -0.14 -2.22 15.46
C SER A 41 -1.52 -2.00 16.08
N GLY A 42 -2.56 -1.83 15.27
CA GLY A 42 -3.91 -1.46 15.71
C GLY A 42 -4.04 0.00 16.14
N ALA A 43 -2.98 0.80 16.02
CA ALA A 43 -2.96 2.23 16.34
C ALA A 43 -3.44 3.07 15.15
N LEU A 44 -4.73 2.92 14.81
CA LEU A 44 -5.34 3.63 13.68
C LEU A 44 -5.54 5.11 14.00
N ASN A 45 -5.34 5.98 13.00
CA ASN A 45 -5.58 7.42 13.11
C ASN A 45 -7.06 7.77 12.85
N GLY A 46 -7.82 6.83 12.27
CA GLY A 46 -9.25 6.95 12.03
C GLY A 46 -9.98 5.61 12.17
N THR A 47 -11.17 5.54 11.58
CA THR A 47 -11.92 4.28 11.49
C THR A 47 -11.28 3.34 10.47
N VAL A 48 -11.49 2.03 10.62
CA VAL A 48 -11.05 1.04 9.63
C VAL A 48 -11.57 1.39 8.22
N ALA A 49 -12.81 1.86 8.11
CA ALA A 49 -13.38 2.27 6.82
C ALA A 49 -12.58 3.41 6.16
N GLN A 50 -12.13 4.39 6.94
CA GLN A 50 -11.31 5.48 6.42
C GLN A 50 -9.94 5.00 5.97
N GLU A 51 -9.25 4.19 6.78
CA GLU A 51 -7.94 3.63 6.40
C GLU A 51 -8.06 2.77 5.12
N MET A 52 -9.12 1.97 4.99
CA MET A 52 -9.41 1.19 3.78
C MET A 52 -9.69 2.10 2.56
N HIS A 53 -10.42 3.21 2.75
CA HIS A 53 -10.69 4.18 1.68
C HIS A 53 -9.40 4.79 1.12
N PHE A 54 -8.49 5.22 2.00
CA PHE A 54 -7.19 5.78 1.61
C PHE A 54 -6.36 4.75 0.85
N LEU A 55 -6.21 3.54 1.41
CA LEU A 55 -5.46 2.45 0.76
C LEU A 55 -6.03 2.06 -0.60
N LYS A 56 -7.36 2.05 -0.74
CA LYS A 56 -8.02 1.77 -2.02
C LYS A 56 -7.63 2.80 -3.08
N GLY A 57 -7.70 4.09 -2.75
CA GLY A 57 -7.35 5.17 -3.69
C GLY A 57 -5.90 5.05 -4.14
N GLY A 58 -5.02 4.80 -3.18
CA GLY A 58 -3.62 4.55 -3.43
C GLY A 58 -3.32 3.35 -4.32
N ALA A 59 -3.89 2.20 -3.95
CA ALA A 59 -3.73 0.96 -4.69
C ALA A 59 -4.19 1.10 -6.14
N LEU A 60 -5.28 1.84 -6.40
CA LEU A 60 -5.73 2.11 -7.77
C LEU A 60 -4.73 3.00 -8.54
N ASN A 61 -4.11 3.98 -7.88
CA ASN A 61 -3.17 4.89 -8.52
C ASN A 61 -1.95 4.15 -9.09
N LEU A 62 -1.35 3.24 -8.32
CA LEU A 62 -0.22 2.41 -8.75
C LEU A 62 -0.62 1.10 -9.47
N GLY A 63 -1.92 0.84 -9.65
CA GLY A 63 -2.38 -0.38 -10.30
C GLY A 63 -2.33 -1.65 -9.44
N PHE A 64 -2.25 -1.57 -8.11
CA PHE A 64 -2.36 -2.71 -7.20
C PHE A 64 -3.81 -3.21 -7.11
N GLY A 65 -4.32 -3.74 -8.21
CA GLY A 65 -5.74 -4.08 -8.40
C GLY A 65 -6.29 -5.07 -7.37
N ALA A 66 -5.51 -6.06 -6.95
CA ALA A 66 -5.94 -6.99 -5.89
C ALA A 66 -6.09 -6.30 -4.53
N LEU A 67 -5.13 -5.43 -4.17
CA LEU A 67 -5.20 -4.64 -2.94
C LEU A 67 -6.38 -3.67 -2.98
N ALA A 68 -6.61 -3.01 -4.11
CA ALA A 68 -7.75 -2.11 -4.29
C ALA A 68 -9.10 -2.82 -4.10
N ASP A 69 -9.24 -4.05 -4.59
CA ASP A 69 -10.45 -4.86 -4.42
C ASP A 69 -10.64 -5.26 -2.94
N LEU A 70 -9.57 -5.67 -2.25
CA LEU A 70 -9.61 -5.98 -0.81
C LEU A 70 -9.98 -4.76 0.02
N CYS A 71 -9.37 -3.61 -0.24
CA CYS A 71 -9.67 -2.36 0.47
C CYS A 71 -11.10 -1.90 0.22
N ARG A 72 -11.64 -2.06 -1.00
CA ARG A 72 -13.05 -1.76 -1.30
C ARG A 72 -14.00 -2.62 -0.46
N GLU A 73 -13.74 -3.92 -0.36
CA GLU A 73 -14.56 -4.81 0.46
C GLU A 73 -14.39 -4.54 1.95
N GLY A 74 -13.16 -4.29 2.41
CA GLY A 74 -12.88 -3.89 3.79
C GLY A 74 -13.60 -2.60 4.19
N GLU A 75 -13.61 -1.58 3.33
CA GLU A 75 -14.35 -0.33 3.54
C GLU A 75 -15.86 -0.59 3.70
N ARG A 76 -16.44 -1.42 2.83
CA ARG A 76 -17.85 -1.80 2.88
C ARG A 76 -18.20 -2.52 4.19
N ARG A 77 -17.41 -3.51 4.57
CA ARG A 77 -17.59 -4.31 5.80
C ARG A 77 -17.45 -3.45 7.05
N ALA A 78 -16.41 -2.62 7.13
CA ALA A 78 -16.20 -1.72 8.26
C ALA A 78 -17.37 -0.73 8.41
N THR A 79 -17.91 -0.19 7.31
CA THR A 79 -19.08 0.69 7.33
C THR A 79 -20.34 -0.03 7.82
N ALA A 80 -20.46 -1.32 7.53
CA ALA A 80 -21.54 -2.17 8.03
C ALA A 80 -21.34 -2.65 9.48
N GLY A 81 -20.22 -2.28 10.13
CA GLY A 81 -19.87 -2.77 11.47
C GLY A 81 -19.41 -4.23 11.49
N GLU A 82 -19.08 -4.80 10.34
CA GLU A 82 -18.53 -6.14 10.20
C GLU A 82 -17.01 -6.14 10.40
N PRO A 83 -16.44 -7.22 10.95
CA PRO A 83 -15.00 -7.33 11.12
C PRO A 83 -14.30 -7.31 9.76
N VAL A 84 -13.12 -6.69 9.68
CA VAL A 84 -12.25 -6.68 8.49
C VAL A 84 -10.98 -7.44 8.83
N ASP A 85 -10.54 -8.31 7.91
CA ASP A 85 -9.25 -9.00 8.06
C ASP A 85 -8.11 -8.07 7.62
N LEU A 86 -7.58 -7.31 8.58
CA LEU A 86 -6.44 -6.42 8.33
C LEU A 86 -5.16 -7.19 8.01
N GLY A 87 -5.04 -8.44 8.47
CA GLY A 87 -3.90 -9.30 8.16
C GLY A 87 -3.87 -9.68 6.68
N GLU A 88 -5.03 -9.99 6.11
CA GLU A 88 -5.18 -10.26 4.68
C GLU A 88 -4.80 -9.04 3.81
N VAL A 89 -5.21 -7.84 4.22
CA VAL A 89 -4.85 -6.58 3.53
C VAL A 89 -3.33 -6.38 3.53
N VAL A 90 -2.69 -6.53 4.69
CA VAL A 90 -1.23 -6.40 4.84
C VAL A 90 -0.49 -7.44 3.99
N ALA A 91 -0.91 -8.70 4.03
CA ALA A 91 -0.29 -9.77 3.25
C ALA A 91 -0.43 -9.55 1.73
N CYS A 92 -1.58 -9.04 1.27
CA CYS A 92 -1.77 -8.73 -0.14
C CYS A 92 -0.89 -7.55 -0.61
N TYR A 93 -0.70 -6.54 0.23
CA TYR A 93 0.22 -5.45 -0.07
C TYR A 93 1.67 -5.92 -0.18
N GLU A 94 2.15 -6.72 0.77
CA GLU A 94 3.51 -7.29 0.72
C GLU A 94 3.73 -8.13 -0.55
N ALA A 95 2.75 -8.96 -0.93
CA ALA A 95 2.82 -9.75 -2.16
C ALA A 95 2.80 -8.86 -3.43
N SER A 96 1.98 -7.81 -3.43
CA SER A 96 1.91 -6.83 -4.51
C SER A 96 3.24 -6.08 -4.67
N LEU A 97 3.90 -5.69 -3.57
CA LEU A 97 5.21 -5.05 -3.59
C LEU A 97 6.29 -5.93 -4.24
N ILE A 98 6.38 -7.19 -3.82
CA ILE A 98 7.36 -8.15 -4.38
C ILE A 98 7.17 -8.27 -5.90
N ARG A 99 5.91 -8.34 -6.35
CA ARG A 99 5.61 -8.43 -7.78
C ARG A 99 5.88 -7.11 -8.50
N PHE A 100 5.58 -5.97 -7.90
CA PHE A 100 5.83 -4.65 -8.48
C PHE A 100 7.32 -4.40 -8.70
N GLN A 101 8.15 -4.73 -7.69
CA GLN A 101 9.60 -4.61 -7.70
C GLN A 101 10.29 -5.51 -8.75
N SER A 102 9.60 -6.54 -9.26
CA SER A 102 10.14 -7.38 -10.34
C SER A 102 10.24 -6.65 -11.70
N ARG A 103 9.51 -5.53 -11.87
CA ARG A 103 9.49 -4.72 -13.10
C ARG A 103 9.89 -3.26 -12.87
N VAL A 104 9.65 -2.72 -11.68
CA VAL A 104 9.98 -1.34 -11.34
C VAL A 104 11.13 -1.35 -10.34
N THR A 105 12.26 -0.76 -10.73
CA THR A 105 13.42 -0.59 -9.83
C THR A 105 13.38 0.82 -9.26
N VAL A 106 12.54 1.03 -8.25
CA VAL A 106 12.65 2.22 -7.39
C VAL A 106 13.57 1.89 -6.22
N PRO A 107 14.45 2.81 -5.80
CA PRO A 107 15.18 2.68 -4.54
C PRO A 107 14.17 2.82 -3.40
N LEU A 108 13.56 1.72 -2.98
CA LEU A 108 12.67 1.74 -1.83
C LEU A 108 13.51 2.02 -0.60
N PHE A 109 13.26 3.18 0.02
CA PHE A 109 13.75 3.45 1.36
C PHE A 109 13.23 2.34 2.27
N ARG A 110 14.14 1.48 2.76
CA ARG A 110 13.80 0.56 3.84
C ARG A 110 13.70 1.44 5.09
N PRO A 111 12.54 1.55 5.77
CA PRO A 111 12.53 2.18 7.07
C PRO A 111 13.58 1.46 7.91
N GLU A 112 14.56 2.23 8.40
CA GLU A 112 15.54 1.75 9.36
C GLU A 112 14.76 0.99 10.43
N THR A 113 15.02 -0.31 10.54
CA THR A 113 14.57 -1.08 11.69
C THR A 113 14.96 -0.30 12.94
N ALA A 114 13.97 0.05 13.76
CA ALA A 114 14.10 0.87 14.96
C ALA A 114 15.43 0.68 15.69
N PRO A 115 16.03 1.76 16.26
CA PRO A 115 17.36 1.68 16.85
C PRO A 115 17.40 0.58 17.91
N GLU A 116 18.39 -0.31 17.82
CA GLU A 116 18.76 -1.21 18.91
C GLU A 116 19.05 -0.34 20.13
N VAL A 117 18.08 -0.23 21.05
CA VAL A 117 18.31 0.35 22.38
C VAL A 117 19.22 -0.62 23.12
N ARG A 118 20.53 -0.41 22.95
CA ARG A 118 21.57 -1.01 23.78
C ARG A 118 21.35 -0.53 25.21
N HIS A 119 20.74 -1.40 26.01
CA HIS A 119 20.74 -1.26 27.45
C HIS A 119 22.21 -1.26 27.92
N SER A 120 22.62 -0.17 28.56
CA SER A 120 23.79 -0.12 29.43
C SER A 120 23.30 0.05 30.87
#